data_AF-A0A1G1IUL1-F1
#
_entry.id   AF-A0A1G1IUL1-F1
#
_cell.length_a   1.000
_cell.length_b   1.000
_cell.length_c   1.000
_cell.angle_alpha   90.00
_cell.angle_beta   90.00
_cell.angle_gamma   90.00
#
_symmetry.space_group_name_H-M   'P 1'
#
loop_
_entity.id
_entity.type
_entity.pdbx_description
1 polymer ?
#
loop_
_entity_poly.entity_id
_entity_poly.type
_entity_poly.pdbx_seq_one_letter_code
_entity_poly.pdbx_strand_id
1 'polypeptide(L)'
;FMALRIAVNSEFEELQEGLNQAYLAIKSGGKILAISFHSGEDRIIKNFVRSHNLIPFKLIRPEQNEISQNPRARSAKLRIFVKP
;
A
#
# COMPACT_ATOMS: atom_id res chain seq x y z
N PHE A 1 -12.87 15.23 6.46
CA PHE A 1 -12.49 15.52 5.06
C PHE A 1 -11.94 14.32 4.27
N MET A 2 -11.50 13.22 4.90
CA MET A 2 -10.95 12.05 4.19
C MET A 2 -11.88 11.50 3.09
N ALA A 3 -13.18 11.36 3.39
CA ALA A 3 -14.16 10.86 2.41
C ALA A 3 -14.28 11.76 1.17
N LEU A 4 -14.28 13.09 1.34
CA LEU A 4 -14.27 14.04 0.22
C LEU A 4 -12.98 13.94 -0.59
N ARG A 5 -11.83 13.80 0.08
CA ARG A 5 -10.53 13.67 -0.59
C ARG A 5 -10.46 12.41 -1.45
N ILE A 6 -10.89 11.27 -0.90
CA ILE A 6 -11.00 10.00 -1.62
C ILE A 6 -11.91 10.16 -2.84
N ALA A 7 -13.10 10.73 -2.65
CA ALA A 7 -14.11 10.86 -3.72
C ALA A 7 -13.73 11.86 -4.82
N VAL A 8 -13.01 12.94 -4.48
CA VAL A 8 -12.59 13.97 -5.46
C VAL A 8 -11.38 13.53 -6.26
N ASN A 9 -10.44 12.82 -5.63
CA ASN A 9 -9.19 12.40 -6.27
C ASN A 9 -9.23 10.96 -6.81
N SER A 10 -10.36 10.26 -6.71
CA SER A 10 -10.50 8.85 -7.09
C SER A 10 -9.38 7.97 -6.50
N GLU A 11 -9.01 8.22 -5.22
CA GLU A 11 -7.77 7.69 -4.63
C GLU A 11 -7.74 6.15 -4.61
N PHE A 12 -8.89 5.50 -4.59
CA PHE A 12 -8.99 4.04 -4.54
C PHE A 12 -8.83 3.40 -5.91
N GLU A 13 -9.41 4.00 -6.94
CA GLU A 13 -9.29 3.57 -8.34
C GLU A 13 -7.83 3.70 -8.79
N GLU A 14 -7.21 4.85 -8.51
CA GLU A 14 -5.80 5.11 -8.82
C GLU A 14 -4.86 4.12 -8.12
N LEU A 15 -5.13 3.79 -6.85
CA LEU A 15 -4.36 2.80 -6.11
C LEU A 15 -4.47 1.40 -6.75
N GLN A 16 -5.67 0.99 -7.15
CA GLN A 16 -5.88 -0.31 -7.80
C GLN A 16 -5.14 -0.39 -9.14
N GLU A 17 -5.26 0.66 -9.96
CA GLU A 17 -4.60 0.71 -11.26
C GLU A 17 -3.07 0.74 -11.10
N GLY A 18 -2.55 1.54 -10.17
CA GLY A 18 -1.12 1.57 -9.85
C GLY A 18 -0.59 0.20 -9.41
N LEU A 19 -1.35 -0.56 -8.62
CA LEU A 19 -0.98 -1.92 -8.21
C LEU A 19 -0.98 -2.90 -9.40
N ASN A 20 -1.99 -2.83 -10.28
CA ASN A 20 -2.06 -3.64 -11.50
C ASN A 20 -0.84 -3.37 -12.40
N GLN A 21 -0.55 -2.10 -12.68
CA GLN A 21 0.58 -1.71 -13.52
C GLN A 21 1.91 -2.13 -12.90
N ALA A 22 2.08 -1.95 -11.59
CA ALA A 22 3.26 -2.43 -10.87
C ALA A 22 3.44 -3.95 -11.01
N TYR A 23 2.36 -4.72 -10.88
CA TYR A 23 2.40 -6.17 -11.04
C TYR A 23 2.79 -6.60 -12.46
N LEU A 24 2.29 -5.91 -13.48
CA LEU A 24 2.64 -6.18 -14.88
C LEU A 24 4.09 -5.80 -15.20
N ALA A 25 4.60 -4.73 -14.60
CA ALA A 25 5.96 -4.23 -14.85
C ALA A 25 7.08 -5.10 -14.25
N ILE A 26 6.79 -5.89 -13.21
CA ILE A 26 7.83 -6.69 -12.53
C ILE A 26 7.84 -8.16 -12.98
N LYS A 27 9.03 -8.77 -12.96
CA LYS A 27 9.24 -10.20 -13.20
C LYS A 27 8.89 -11.04 -11.96
N SER A 28 8.76 -12.36 -12.12
CA SER A 28 8.71 -13.32 -11.01
C SER A 28 9.93 -13.12 -10.09
N GLY A 29 9.72 -13.21 -8.79
CA GLY A 29 10.67 -12.85 -7.74
C GLY A 29 10.80 -11.35 -7.45
N GLY A 30 10.20 -10.50 -8.28
CA GLY A 30 10.17 -9.04 -8.07
C GLY A 30 9.37 -8.64 -6.84
N LYS A 31 9.68 -7.47 -6.26
CA LYS A 31 9.03 -6.95 -5.05
C LYS A 31 8.15 -5.75 -5.36
N ILE A 32 6.96 -5.72 -4.77
CA ILE A 32 6.04 -4.57 -4.76
C ILE A 32 6.01 -4.02 -3.33
N LEU A 33 6.24 -2.71 -3.21
CA LEU A 33 6.19 -1.97 -1.95
C LEU A 33 5.02 -0.99 -2.00
N ALA A 34 4.10 -1.07 -1.03
CA ALA A 34 2.94 -0.18 -0.95
C ALA A 34 2.80 0.41 0.46
N ILE A 35 2.65 1.73 0.53
CA ILE A 35 2.44 2.46 1.79
C ILE A 35 0.97 2.89 1.85
N SER A 36 0.32 2.65 2.98
CA SER A 36 -1.04 3.12 3.27
C SER A 36 -1.07 3.89 4.57
N PHE A 37 -1.91 4.91 4.65
CA PHE A 37 -2.08 5.77 5.83
C PHE A 37 -3.42 5.55 6.53
N HIS A 38 -4.37 4.86 5.87
CA HIS A 38 -5.64 4.48 6.48
C HIS A 38 -6.10 3.08 6.10
N SER A 39 -7.18 2.63 6.75
CA SER A 39 -7.67 1.25 6.65
C SER A 39 -8.27 0.89 5.28
N GLY A 40 -8.75 1.88 4.53
CA GLY A 40 -9.31 1.69 3.18
C GLY A 40 -8.26 1.24 2.18
N GLU A 41 -7.18 2.01 2.06
CA GLU A 41 -6.01 1.67 1.23
C GLU A 41 -5.41 0.32 1.64
N ASP A 42 -5.18 0.10 2.95
CA ASP A 42 -4.61 -1.16 3.46
C ASP A 42 -5.49 -2.37 3.09
N ARG A 43 -6.82 -2.19 3.04
CA ARG A 43 -7.76 -3.24 2.61
C ARG A 43 -7.61 -3.53 1.12
N ILE A 44 -7.55 -2.49 0.27
CA ILE A 44 -7.35 -2.65 -1.17
C ILE A 44 -6.05 -3.41 -1.44
N ILE A 45 -4.94 -3.00 -0.82
CA ILE A 45 -3.64 -3.66 -0.97
C ILE A 45 -3.72 -5.14 -0.56
N LYS A 46 -4.31 -5.46 0.59
CA LYS A 46 -4.45 -6.86 1.04
C LYS A 46 -5.31 -7.70 0.09
N ASN A 47 -6.38 -7.13 -0.45
CA ASN A 47 -7.24 -7.84 -1.40
C ASN A 47 -6.51 -8.11 -2.70
N PHE A 48 -5.78 -7.12 -3.21
CA PHE A 48 -4.95 -7.25 -4.41
C PHE A 48 -3.90 -8.38 -4.28
N VAL A 49 -3.23 -8.44 -3.13
CA VAL A 49 -2.24 -9.48 -2.82
C VAL A 49 -2.84 -10.86 -2.84
N ARG A 50 -4.06 -11.01 -2.27
CA ARG A 50 -4.80 -12.28 -2.28
C ARG A 50 -5.24 -12.67 -3.68
N SER A 51 -5.73 -11.73 -4.49
CA SER A 51 -6.24 -12.05 -5.85
C SER A 51 -5.12 -12.41 -6.83
N HIS A 52 -3.90 -11.91 -6.61
CA HIS A 52 -2.75 -12.16 -7.48
C HIS A 52 -1.76 -13.19 -6.92
N ASN A 53 -2.12 -13.91 -5.85
CA ASN A 53 -1.26 -14.88 -5.16
C ASN A 53 0.15 -14.34 -4.85
N LEU A 54 0.23 -13.06 -4.48
CA LEU A 54 1.48 -12.45 -4.07
C LEU A 54 1.89 -12.96 -2.70
N ILE A 55 3.19 -13.17 -2.52
CA ILE A 55 3.76 -13.72 -1.28
C ILE A 55 4.04 -12.55 -0.33
N PRO A 56 3.40 -12.49 0.85
CA PRO A 56 3.71 -11.47 1.85
C PRO A 56 5.14 -11.62 2.35
N PHE A 57 5.92 -10.54 2.30
CA PHE A 57 7.33 -10.54 2.72
C PHE A 57 7.53 -9.82 4.06
N LYS A 58 7.09 -8.56 4.16
CA LYS A 58 7.30 -7.75 5.37
C LYS A 58 6.24 -6.66 5.53
N LEU A 59 5.92 -6.33 6.78
CA LEU A 59 5.14 -5.16 7.16
C LEU A 59 6.03 -4.27 8.04
N ILE A 60 6.16 -3.00 7.69
CA ILE A 60 6.94 -2.00 8.41
C ILE A 60 6.00 -0.90 8.89
N ARG A 61 6.18 -0.48 10.13
CA ARG A 61 5.48 0.65 10.76
C ARG A 61 6.53 1.66 11.23
N PRO A 62 6.19 2.96 11.29
CA PRO A 62 7.09 3.98 11.78
C PRO A 62 7.45 3.74 13.26
N GLU A 63 8.67 4.10 13.62
CA GLU A 63 9.15 4.09 15.00
C GLU A 63 8.77 5.38 15.74
N GLN A 64 8.81 5.38 17.07
CA GLN A 64 8.45 6.55 17.87
C GLN A 64 9.29 7.78 17.54
N ASN A 65 10.60 7.60 17.25
CA ASN A 65 11.47 8.69 16.83
C ASN A 65 10.99 9.33 15.51
N GLU A 66 10.65 8.50 14.52
CA GLU A 66 10.09 8.95 13.24
C GLU A 66 8.76 9.69 13.43
N ILE A 67 7.87 9.16 14.28
CA ILE A 67 6.59 9.80 14.58
C ILE A 67 6.79 11.17 15.23
N SER A 68 7.79 11.30 16.11
CA SER A 68 8.08 12.56 16.79
C SER A 68 8.59 13.63 15.81
N GLN A 69 9.42 13.25 14.84
CA GLN A 69 9.93 14.16 13.81
C GLN A 69 8.93 14.40 12.68
N ASN A 70 8.11 13.41 12.36
CA ASN A 70 7.08 13.47 11.34
C ASN A 70 5.76 12.85 11.84
N PRO A 71 4.90 13.65 12.51
CA PRO A 71 3.61 13.17 13.01
C PRO A 71 2.69 12.58 11.92
N ARG A 72 2.88 12.95 10.65
CA ARG A 72 2.10 12.39 9.52
C ARG A 72 2.42 10.93 9.24
N ALA A 73 3.61 10.46 9.63
CA ALA A 73 4.00 9.07 9.47
C ALA A 73 3.21 8.13 10.39
N ARG A 74 2.64 8.62 11.50
CA ARG A 74 2.03 7.82 12.59
C ARG A 74 1.14 6.66 12.14
N SER A 75 0.33 6.86 11.09
CA SER A 75 -0.62 5.84 10.61
C SER A 75 -0.10 5.02 9.43
N ALA A 76 1.12 5.30 8.96
CA ALA A 76 1.74 4.65 7.82
C ALA A 76 1.96 3.15 8.08
N LYS A 77 1.66 2.36 7.05
CA LYS A 77 1.93 0.93 6.98
C LYS A 77 2.57 0.66 5.63
N LEU A 78 3.85 0.34 5.61
CA LEU A 78 4.56 -0.11 4.44
C LEU A 78 4.47 -1.64 4.35
N ARG A 79 3.87 -2.16 3.29
CA ARG A 79 3.81 -3.59 3.00
C ARG A 79 4.68 -3.94 1.82
N ILE A 80 5.35 -5.08 1.92
CA ILE A 80 6.24 -5.62 0.89
C ILE A 80 5.71 -6.99 0.49
N PHE A 81 5.57 -7.20 -0.81
CA PHE A 81 5.09 -8.46 -1.40
C PHE A 81 6.03 -8.90 -2.51
N VAL A 82 6.11 -10.20 -2.75
CA VAL A 82 6.90 -10.81 -3.82
C VAL A 82 5.96 -11.41 -4.86
N LYS A 83 6.23 -11.14 -6.14
CA LYS A 83 5.55 -11.78 -7.26
C LYS A 83 6.05 -13.22 -7.40
N PRO A 84 5.16 -14.22 -7.44
CA PRO A 84 5.55 -15.62 -7.64
C PRO A 84 6.26 -15.81 -8.98
#